data_AF-A0A6A9SGV1-F1
#
_entry.id   AF-A0A6A9SGV1-F1
#
_cell.length_a   1.000
_cell.length_b   1.000
_cell.length_c   1.000
_cell.angle_alpha   90.00
_cell.angle_beta   90.00
_cell.angle_gamma   90.00
#
_symmetry.space_group_name_H-M   'P 1'
#
loop_
_entity.id
_entity.type
_entity.pdbx_description
1 polymer ?
#
loop_
_entity_poly.entity_id
_entity_poly.type
_entity_poly.pdbx_seq_one_letter_code
_entity_poly.pdbx_strand_id
1 'polypeptide(L)'
;MGVLSRFRAWLASVEFAVTATAVALALAGGGAFLALGPESSDAYFVLFLAGVTVPNVYADSWTDVLDSRLAGVAWTIGACVAVVACYLVVAAGLRLVAGETVATVASFVGTWLLALLGSRAAV
;
A
#
# COMPACT_ATOMS: atom_id res chain seq x y z
N MET A 1 -18.43 20.16 -18.28
CA MET A 1 -17.08 19.58 -18.43
C MET A 1 -17.18 18.25 -19.17
N GLY A 2 -16.40 18.06 -20.23
CA GLY A 2 -16.35 16.79 -20.97
C GLY A 2 -15.49 15.72 -20.27
N VAL A 3 -15.67 14.45 -20.64
CA VAL A 3 -14.91 13.31 -20.07
C VAL A 3 -13.40 13.52 -20.17
N LEU A 4 -12.91 14.00 -21.32
CA LEU A 4 -11.48 14.30 -21.53
C LEU A 4 -10.92 15.36 -20.59
N SER A 5 -11.71 16.41 -20.27
CA SER A 5 -11.27 17.44 -19.31
C SER A 5 -11.17 16.90 -17.89
N ARG A 6 -12.09 16.01 -17.48
CA ARG A 6 -12.03 15.36 -16.16
C ARG A 6 -10.84 14.42 -16.06
N PHE A 7 -10.58 13.64 -17.11
CA PHE A 7 -9.43 12.74 -17.14
C PHE A 7 -8.11 13.49 -17.06
N ARG A 8 -7.95 14.59 -17.81
CA ARG A 8 -6.75 15.43 -17.72
C ARG A 8 -6.58 16.09 -16.35
N ALA A 9 -7.67 16.52 -15.73
CA ALA A 9 -7.63 17.06 -14.38
C ALA A 9 -7.21 16.00 -13.37
N TRP A 10 -7.70 14.76 -13.52
CA TRP A 10 -7.30 13.64 -12.67
C TRP A 10 -5.83 13.25 -12.86
N LEU A 11 -5.32 13.17 -14.10
CA LEU A 11 -3.87 12.97 -14.34
C LEU A 11 -3.01 14.06 -13.68
N ALA A 12 -3.60 15.23 -13.44
CA ALA A 12 -2.94 16.34 -12.80
C ALA A 12 -3.14 16.40 -11.27
N SER A 13 -3.89 15.47 -10.68
CA SER A 13 -4.23 15.47 -9.25
C SER A 13 -3.17 14.79 -8.38
N VAL A 14 -3.28 15.01 -7.07
CA VAL A 14 -2.48 14.29 -6.07
C VAL A 14 -2.87 12.81 -6.02
N GLU A 15 -4.16 12.50 -6.19
CA GLU A 15 -4.69 11.13 -6.23
C GLU A 15 -4.02 10.27 -7.31
N PHE A 16 -3.81 10.83 -8.52
CA PHE A 16 -3.07 10.12 -9.56
C PHE A 16 -1.61 9.91 -9.18
N ALA A 17 -0.95 10.93 -8.62
CA ALA A 17 0.45 10.83 -8.21
C ALA A 17 0.64 9.75 -7.14
N VAL A 18 -0.26 9.68 -6.16
CA VAL A 18 -0.31 8.66 -5.11
C VAL A 18 -0.51 7.28 -5.73
N THR A 19 -1.54 7.12 -6.55
CA THR A 19 -1.87 5.82 -7.16
C THR A 19 -0.71 5.32 -8.04
N ALA A 20 -0.15 6.18 -8.88
CA ALA A 20 0.97 5.83 -9.75
C ALA A 20 2.22 5.45 -8.94
N THR A 21 2.52 6.20 -7.88
CA THR A 21 3.65 5.90 -6.99
C THR A 21 3.45 4.59 -6.24
N ALA A 22 2.26 4.35 -5.71
CA ALA A 22 1.90 3.11 -5.01
C ALA A 22 2.04 1.89 -5.92
N VAL A 23 1.54 1.98 -7.16
CA VAL A 23 1.68 0.91 -8.16
C VAL A 23 3.15 0.68 -8.53
N ALA A 24 3.92 1.75 -8.75
CA ALA A 24 5.34 1.63 -9.07
C ALA A 24 6.12 0.94 -7.92
N LEU A 25 5.85 1.32 -6.68
CA LEU A 25 6.46 0.70 -5.49
C LEU A 25 6.00 -0.74 -5.29
N ALA A 26 4.73 -1.04 -5.54
CA ALA A 26 4.21 -2.39 -5.49
C ALA A 26 4.95 -3.30 -6.49
N LEU A 27 5.09 -2.86 -7.74
CA LEU A 27 5.80 -3.61 -8.77
C LEU A 27 7.29 -3.79 -8.43
N ALA A 28 7.95 -2.74 -7.96
CA ALA A 28 9.36 -2.81 -7.56
C ALA A 28 9.54 -3.75 -6.35
N GLY A 29 8.69 -3.62 -5.33
CA GLY A 29 8.73 -4.43 -4.11
C GLY A 29 8.39 -5.89 -4.37
N GLY A 30 7.32 -6.17 -5.10
CA GLY A 30 6.94 -7.52 -5.51
C GLY A 30 8.01 -8.18 -6.36
N GLY A 31 8.59 -7.45 -7.32
CA GLY A 31 9.72 -7.92 -8.13
C GLY A 31 10.95 -8.25 -7.29
N ALA A 32 11.29 -7.41 -6.30
CA ALA A 32 12.38 -7.68 -5.37
C ALA A 32 12.13 -8.95 -4.54
N PHE A 33 10.89 -9.17 -4.07
CA PHE A 33 10.52 -10.39 -3.34
C PHE A 33 10.65 -11.65 -4.20
N LEU A 34 10.22 -11.59 -5.47
CA LEU A 34 10.39 -12.70 -6.41
C LEU A 34 11.86 -12.99 -6.73
N ALA A 35 12.71 -11.96 -6.72
CA ALA A 35 14.14 -12.12 -7.02
C ALA A 35 14.96 -12.60 -5.81
N LEU A 36 14.52 -12.33 -4.58
CA LEU A 36 15.29 -12.54 -3.35
C LEU A 36 14.74 -13.66 -2.45
N GLY A 37 13.46 -14.04 -2.60
CA GLY A 37 12.77 -14.94 -1.67
C GLY A 37 12.44 -16.32 -2.26
N PRO A 38 12.56 -17.42 -1.46
CA PRO A 38 12.14 -18.76 -1.87
C PRO A 38 10.62 -18.97 -1.83
N GLU A 39 9.88 -18.17 -1.04
CA GLU A 39 8.42 -18.16 -1.05
C GLU A 39 7.91 -17.12 -2.07
N SER A 40 7.05 -17.60 -2.98
CA SER A 40 6.44 -16.82 -4.05
C SER A 40 5.16 -16.11 -3.62
N SER A 41 4.51 -16.57 -2.54
CA SER A 41 3.24 -16.04 -2.05
C SER A 41 3.36 -14.63 -1.47
N ASP A 42 4.47 -14.33 -0.77
CA ASP A 42 4.72 -13.02 -0.15
C ASP A 42 4.78 -11.88 -1.17
N ALA A 43 5.33 -12.14 -2.36
CA ALA A 43 5.41 -11.15 -3.43
C ALA A 43 4.02 -10.64 -3.85
N TYR A 44 3.04 -11.54 -3.93
CA TYR A 44 1.66 -11.17 -4.27
C TYR A 44 1.01 -10.34 -3.17
N PHE A 45 1.24 -10.67 -1.89
CA PHE A 45 0.68 -9.90 -0.78
C PHE A 45 1.31 -8.51 -0.67
N VAL A 46 2.62 -8.37 -0.94
CA VAL A 46 3.28 -7.07 -1.05
C VAL A 46 2.69 -6.24 -2.19
N LEU A 47 2.44 -6.85 -3.35
CA LEU A 47 1.80 -6.18 -4.48
C LEU A 47 0.41 -5.65 -4.11
N PHE A 48 -0.41 -6.46 -3.44
CA PHE A 48 -1.76 -6.05 -3.02
C PHE A 48 -1.72 -4.97 -1.92
N LEU A 49 -0.85 -5.12 -0.92
CA LEU A 49 -0.75 -4.15 0.17
C LEU A 49 -0.26 -2.79 -0.34
N ALA A 50 0.85 -2.75 -1.08
CA ALA A 50 1.37 -1.50 -1.60
C ALA A 50 0.48 -0.92 -2.71
N GLY A 51 0.00 -1.75 -3.64
CA GLY A 51 -0.68 -1.27 -4.84
C GLY A 51 -2.18 -1.02 -4.69
N VAL A 52 -2.83 -1.65 -3.71
CA VAL A 52 -4.29 -1.53 -3.50
C VAL A 52 -4.62 -0.92 -2.14
N THR A 53 -3.96 -1.36 -1.06
CA THR A 53 -4.29 -0.86 0.28
C THR A 53 -3.89 0.60 0.46
N VAL A 54 -2.69 1.00 0.01
CA VAL A 54 -2.20 2.38 0.20
C VAL A 54 -3.06 3.42 -0.53
N PRO A 55 -3.44 3.26 -1.81
CA PRO A 55 -4.38 4.18 -2.47
C PRO A 55 -5.75 4.25 -1.79
N ASN A 56 -6.23 3.12 -1.23
CA ASN A 56 -7.49 3.09 -0.49
C ASN A 56 -7.38 3.87 0.83
N VAL A 57 -6.29 3.67 1.57
CA VAL A 57 -5.99 4.43 2.80
C VAL A 57 -5.86 5.93 2.51
N TYR A 58 -5.26 6.32 1.38
CA TYR A 58 -5.20 7.71 0.95
C TYR A 58 -6.59 8.33 0.84
N ALA A 59 -7.51 7.64 0.16
CA ALA A 59 -8.87 8.13 -0.04
C ALA A 59 -9.62 8.38 1.30
N ASP A 60 -9.30 7.60 2.33
CA ASP A 60 -9.94 7.71 3.66
C ASP A 60 -9.23 8.70 4.62
N SER A 61 -7.92 8.97 4.46
CA SER A 61 -7.11 9.66 5.48
C SER A 61 -6.40 10.93 5.02
N TRP A 62 -6.40 11.24 3.73
CA TRP A 62 -5.74 12.43 3.23
C TRP A 62 -6.49 13.70 3.63
N THR A 63 -5.77 14.68 4.14
CA THR A 63 -6.33 15.98 4.51
C THR A 63 -6.01 17.00 3.43
N ASP A 64 -7.01 17.76 2.99
CA ASP A 64 -6.89 18.78 1.92
C ASP A 64 -5.90 19.92 2.24
N VAL A 65 -5.37 19.96 3.47
CA VAL A 65 -4.48 21.01 3.98
C VAL A 65 -3.07 20.94 3.35
N LEU A 66 -2.67 19.79 2.79
CA LEU A 66 -1.34 19.55 2.21
C LEU A 66 -1.42 19.11 0.74
N ASP A 67 -2.32 19.72 -0.05
CA ASP A 67 -2.65 19.27 -1.41
C ASP A 67 -1.60 19.65 -2.47
N SER A 68 -0.39 19.11 -2.32
CA SER A 68 0.67 19.16 -3.31
C SER A 68 1.06 17.74 -3.75
N ARG A 69 1.36 17.57 -5.03
CA ARG A 69 1.75 16.25 -5.56
C ARG A 69 2.97 15.68 -4.85
N LEU A 70 3.93 16.53 -4.51
CA LEU A 70 5.16 16.09 -3.84
C LEU A 70 4.88 15.58 -2.42
N ALA A 71 3.98 16.24 -1.69
CA ALA A 71 3.51 15.75 -0.39
C ALA A 71 2.78 14.41 -0.53
N GLY A 72 1.89 14.26 -1.51
CA GLY A 72 1.19 12.99 -1.77
C GLY A 72 2.15 11.86 -2.13
N VAL A 73 3.15 12.11 -2.98
CA VAL A 73 4.19 11.12 -3.32
C VAL A 73 5.00 10.73 -2.08
N ALA A 74 5.48 11.70 -1.30
CA ALA A 74 6.26 11.43 -0.09
C ALA A 74 5.46 10.62 0.93
N TRP A 75 4.19 10.99 1.15
CA TRP A 75 3.28 10.24 2.00
C TRP A 75 3.06 8.82 1.50
N THR A 76 2.87 8.64 0.18
CA THR A 76 2.66 7.33 -0.44
C THR A 76 3.85 6.42 -0.20
N ILE A 77 5.08 6.93 -0.40
CA ILE A 77 6.30 6.18 -0.14
C ILE A 77 6.33 5.74 1.33
N GLY A 78 6.08 6.65 2.27
CA GLY A 78 6.03 6.34 3.69
C GLY A 78 4.96 5.28 4.03
N ALA A 79 3.76 5.42 3.49
CA ALA A 79 2.66 4.49 3.69
C ALA A 79 2.97 3.09 3.13
N CYS A 80 3.51 2.99 1.91
CA CYS A 80 3.93 1.72 1.33
C CYS A 80 4.99 1.04 2.21
N VAL A 81 6.02 1.77 2.65
CA VAL A 81 7.06 1.23 3.52
C VAL A 81 6.47 0.77 4.85
N ALA A 82 5.61 1.57 5.49
CA ALA A 82 5.00 1.23 6.77
C ALA A 82 4.11 -0.02 6.69
N VAL A 83 3.25 -0.11 5.67
CA VAL A 83 2.34 -1.25 5.48
C VAL A 83 3.13 -2.53 5.19
N VAL A 84 4.14 -2.48 4.31
CA VAL A 84 4.97 -3.65 4.00
C VAL A 84 5.79 -4.07 5.22
N ALA A 85 6.40 -3.13 5.95
CA ALA A 85 7.14 -3.45 7.17
C ALA A 85 6.24 -4.09 8.24
N CYS A 86 5.02 -3.57 8.43
CA CYS A 86 4.03 -4.15 9.33
C CYS A 86 3.71 -5.60 8.95
N TYR A 87 3.43 -5.84 7.67
CA TYR A 87 3.19 -7.19 7.15
C TYR A 87 4.35 -8.14 7.48
N LEU A 88 5.58 -7.74 7.18
CA LEU A 88 6.76 -8.60 7.37
C LEU A 88 7.01 -8.91 8.84
N VAL A 89 6.83 -7.94 9.74
CA VAL A 89 7.00 -8.15 11.19
C VAL A 89 5.95 -9.12 11.72
N VAL A 90 4.68 -8.95 11.35
CA VAL A 90 3.59 -9.83 11.79
C VAL A 90 3.77 -11.23 11.20
N ALA A 91 4.14 -11.33 9.92
CA ALA A 91 4.37 -12.61 9.25
C ALA A 91 5.53 -13.37 9.88
N ALA A 92 6.65 -12.70 10.14
CA ALA A 92 7.78 -13.30 10.83
C ALA A 92 7.39 -13.83 12.22
N GLY A 93 6.63 -13.06 12.99
CA GLY A 93 6.15 -13.50 14.31
C GLY A 93 5.21 -14.71 14.24
N LEU A 94 4.26 -14.71 13.30
CA LEU A 94 3.30 -15.80 13.15
C LEU A 94 3.91 -17.08 12.57
N ARG A 95 4.95 -16.99 11.72
CA ARG A 95 5.67 -18.16 11.16
C ARG A 95 6.28 -19.02 12.25
N LEU A 96 6.67 -18.41 13.37
CA LEU A 96 7.23 -19.11 14.54
C LEU A 96 6.23 -20.03 15.24
N VAL A 97 4.91 -19.85 15.04
CA VAL A 97 3.88 -20.55 15.82
C VAL A 97 2.80 -21.23 14.99
N ALA A 98 2.46 -20.70 13.80
CA ALA A 98 1.30 -21.11 13.01
C ALA A 98 1.65 -21.73 11.64
N GLY A 99 2.95 -21.74 11.28
CA GLY A 99 3.42 -22.18 9.97
C GLY A 99 3.23 -21.14 8.86
N GLU A 100 3.88 -21.36 7.71
CA GLU A 100 4.03 -20.36 6.64
C GLU A 100 2.69 -19.85 6.09
N THR A 101 1.83 -20.76 5.60
CA THR A 101 0.56 -20.38 4.95
C THR A 101 -0.35 -19.57 5.87
N VAL A 102 -0.52 -20.03 7.11
CA VAL A 102 -1.40 -19.35 8.09
C VAL A 102 -0.83 -18.00 8.44
N ALA A 103 0.48 -17.93 8.69
CA ALA A 103 1.15 -16.68 9.01
C ALA A 103 1.03 -15.65 7.89
N THR A 104 1.25 -16.06 6.64
CA THR A 104 1.14 -15.19 5.45
C THR A 104 -0.27 -14.62 5.30
N VAL A 105 -1.30 -15.48 5.33
CA VAL A 105 -2.70 -15.04 5.16
C VAL A 105 -3.15 -14.16 6.33
N ALA A 106 -2.88 -14.59 7.57
CA ALA A 106 -3.30 -13.85 8.76
C ALA A 106 -2.60 -12.48 8.87
N SER A 107 -1.32 -12.40 8.50
CA SER A 107 -0.57 -11.14 8.49
C SER A 107 -1.11 -10.20 7.42
N PHE A 108 -1.38 -10.70 6.21
CA PHE A 108 -1.98 -9.90 5.16
C PHE A 108 -3.32 -9.29 5.60
N VAL A 109 -4.25 -10.13 6.09
CA VAL A 109 -5.57 -9.67 6.54
C VAL A 109 -5.43 -8.72 7.73
N GLY A 110 -4.59 -9.05 8.70
CA GLY A 110 -4.35 -8.22 9.88
C GLY A 110 -3.79 -6.85 9.52
N THR A 111 -2.75 -6.79 8.68
CA THR A 111 -2.14 -5.55 8.22
C THR A 111 -3.12 -4.71 7.39
N TRP A 112 -3.92 -5.33 6.52
CA TRP A 112 -4.95 -4.61 5.76
C TRP A 112 -5.99 -3.97 6.69
N LEU A 113 -6.53 -4.74 7.64
CA LEU A 113 -7.53 -4.25 8.58
C LEU A 113 -6.97 -3.14 9.46
N LEU A 114 -5.74 -3.27 9.95
CA LEU A 114 -5.08 -2.24 10.73
C LEU A 114 -4.88 -0.95 9.93
N ALA A 115 -4.54 -1.06 8.64
CA ALA A 115 -4.40 0.09 7.76
C ALA A 115 -5.74 0.84 7.57
N LEU A 116 -6.84 0.11 7.36
CA LEU A 116 -8.19 0.68 7.24
C LEU A 116 -8.72 1.27 8.55
N LEU A 117 -8.40 0.65 9.68
CA LEU A 117 -8.80 1.19 10.99
C LEU A 117 -8.00 2.45 11.33
N GLY A 118 -6.70 2.44 11.03
CA GLY A 118 -5.82 3.58 11.22
C GLY A 118 -6.19 4.77 10.33
N SER A 119 -6.58 4.52 9.07
CA SER A 119 -6.99 5.59 8.14
C SER A 119 -8.21 6.35 8.65
N ARG A 120 -9.18 5.64 9.23
CA ARG A 120 -10.43 6.22 9.73
C ARG A 120 -10.30 6.90 11.09
N ALA A 121 -9.29 6.51 11.88
CA ALA A 121 -9.01 7.15 13.17
C ALA A 121 -8.25 8.48 13.03
N ALA A 122 -7.72 8.78 11.83
CA ALA A 122 -6.98 10.01 11.54
C ALA A 122 -7.87 11.19 11.11
N VAL A 123 -9.18 10.96 10.94
CA VAL A 123 -10.22 11.95 10.61
C VAL A 123 -10.90 12.46 11.88
#